data_AF-A0A9P6TRN3-F1
#
_entry.id   AF-A0A9P6TRN3-F1
#
_cell.length_a   1.000
_cell.length_b   1.000
_cell.length_c   1.000
_cell.angle_alpha   90.00
_cell.angle_beta   90.00
_cell.angle_gamma   90.00
#
_symmetry.space_group_name_H-M   'P 1'
#
loop_
_entity.id
_entity.type
_entity.pdbx_description
1 polymer ?
#
loop_
_entity_poly.entity_id
_entity_poly.type
_entity_poly.pdbx_seq_one_letter_code
_entity_poly.pdbx_strand_id
1 'polypeptide(L)'
;MAAATSTTHAATAADAAADADAPATTAVPITHNATSAAAEKAIEKKQTRHHSSSSAGRPSRVKGPCQACQETSDGCMRKAFNWPFPSSSIFNDKGKPFVYLCNKCGLRYNKSGGSVCRHCRWVFCKEEKRKAMQHIDQMRRSRPDGRIDPNEQIENFVCTPKYWTCGRPWKVGWVLNGDDLPEDDDMDDTYRSPSPH
;
A
#
# COMPACT_ATOMS: atom_id res chain seq x y z
N MET A 1 5.21 40.86 61.12
CA MET A 1 4.10 41.24 60.23
C MET A 1 3.51 39.97 59.63
N ALA A 2 2.20 39.79 59.83
CA ALA A 2 1.24 38.89 59.19
C ALA A 2 1.52 37.37 59.07
N ALA A 3 0.50 36.60 59.46
CA ALA A 3 0.41 35.15 59.53
C ALA A 3 -0.48 34.56 58.42
N ALA A 4 -0.49 33.22 58.34
CA ALA A 4 -1.54 32.33 57.79
C ALA A 4 -1.72 32.34 56.24
N THR A 5 -2.07 31.26 55.54
CA THR A 5 -2.75 29.99 55.91
C THR A 5 -2.59 28.96 54.77
N SER A 6 -2.65 27.68 55.14
CA SER A 6 -2.78 26.50 54.26
C SER A 6 -4.16 26.41 53.58
N THR A 7 -4.22 25.80 52.39
CA THR A 7 -5.45 25.14 51.87
C THR A 7 -5.09 23.88 51.06
N THR A 8 -5.45 22.73 51.61
CA THR A 8 -5.68 21.44 50.93
C THR A 8 -7.10 21.37 50.38
N HIS A 9 -7.38 20.51 49.39
CA HIS A 9 -8.62 19.74 49.09
C HIS A 9 -8.57 19.34 47.61
N ALA A 10 -9.05 18.20 47.10
CA ALA A 10 -9.53 16.95 47.65
C ALA A 10 -9.69 15.99 46.45
N ALA A 11 -9.66 14.69 46.71
CA ALA A 11 -10.00 13.62 45.79
C ALA A 11 -11.47 13.68 45.32
N THR A 12 -11.74 13.16 44.13
CA THR A 12 -13.07 12.71 43.70
C THR A 12 -13.01 11.23 43.32
N ALA A 13 -13.84 10.44 44.00
CA ALA A 13 -14.28 9.12 43.62
C ALA A 13 -15.80 9.17 43.42
N ALA A 14 -16.29 8.52 42.36
CA ALA A 14 -17.66 8.03 42.14
C ALA A 14 -17.59 7.19 40.84
N ASP A 15 -17.75 5.86 40.79
CA ASP A 15 -18.85 4.95 41.15
C ASP A 15 -19.98 4.84 40.09
N ALA A 16 -20.36 3.58 39.85
CA ALA A 16 -21.56 3.02 39.22
C ALA A 16 -21.88 3.19 37.70
N ALA A 17 -21.83 2.06 36.99
CA ALA A 17 -22.87 1.56 36.06
C ALA A 17 -22.59 0.06 35.82
N ALA A 18 -23.32 -0.91 36.40
CA ALA A 18 -24.71 -1.31 36.15
C ALA A 18 -24.95 -1.87 34.72
N ASP A 19 -25.05 -3.21 34.69
CA ASP A 19 -25.99 -4.05 33.94
C ASP A 19 -26.25 -3.79 32.44
N ALA A 20 -25.82 -4.74 31.61
CA ALA A 20 -26.39 -4.98 30.29
C ALA A 20 -26.41 -6.48 29.99
N ASP A 21 -27.56 -7.06 30.33
CA ASP A 21 -28.18 -8.29 29.85
C ASP A 21 -27.82 -8.63 28.39
N ALA A 22 -27.35 -9.86 28.19
CA ALA A 22 -27.02 -10.44 26.90
C ALA A 22 -28.12 -11.42 26.47
N PRO A 23 -28.88 -11.16 25.40
CA PRO A 23 -29.74 -12.17 24.83
C PRO A 23 -29.10 -12.86 23.61
N ALA A 24 -29.15 -14.19 23.69
CA ALA A 24 -29.47 -15.14 22.64
C ALA A 24 -28.52 -15.26 21.41
N THR A 25 -27.65 -16.26 21.49
CA THR A 25 -27.20 -17.07 20.37
C THR A 25 -28.39 -17.67 19.60
N THR A 26 -28.71 -17.07 18.45
CA THR A 26 -29.55 -17.72 17.43
C THR A 26 -28.65 -18.57 16.53
N ALA A 27 -28.63 -19.87 16.80
CA ALA A 27 -28.05 -20.88 15.93
C ALA A 27 -28.88 -20.97 14.64
N VAL A 28 -28.22 -20.83 13.50
CA VAL A 28 -28.82 -21.06 12.18
C VAL A 28 -28.53 -22.51 11.77
N PRO A 29 -29.54 -23.37 11.58
CA PRO A 29 -29.31 -24.70 11.01
C PRO A 29 -29.16 -24.57 9.49
N ILE A 30 -27.96 -24.85 8.97
CA ILE A 30 -27.76 -25.08 7.54
C ILE A 30 -28.01 -26.56 7.28
N THR A 31 -29.24 -26.87 6.89
CA THR A 31 -29.63 -28.13 6.25
C THR A 31 -29.28 -28.06 4.77
N HIS A 32 -28.27 -28.83 4.35
CA HIS A 32 -28.12 -29.21 2.95
C HIS A 32 -28.06 -30.74 2.86
N ASN A 33 -29.24 -31.33 2.68
CA ASN A 33 -29.38 -32.65 2.08
C ASN A 33 -28.96 -32.54 0.61
N ALA A 34 -27.97 -33.33 0.20
CA ALA A 34 -27.75 -33.70 -1.18
C ALA A 34 -27.19 -35.12 -1.24
N THR A 35 -28.07 -36.10 -1.05
CA THR A 35 -27.93 -37.44 -1.63
C THR A 35 -28.08 -37.34 -3.14
N SER A 36 -27.07 -37.79 -3.89
CA SER A 36 -27.24 -38.40 -5.22
C SER A 36 -26.02 -39.26 -5.52
N ALA A 37 -26.23 -40.58 -5.43
CA ALA A 37 -25.34 -41.60 -5.92
C ALA A 37 -25.47 -41.75 -7.44
N ALA A 38 -24.33 -42.07 -8.06
CA ALA A 38 -24.14 -42.88 -9.27
C ALA A 38 -24.97 -42.57 -10.54
N ALA A 39 -24.27 -42.18 -11.61
CA ALA A 39 -24.36 -42.88 -12.90
C ALA A 39 -23.21 -42.46 -13.82
N GLU A 40 -22.44 -43.46 -14.23
CA GLU A 40 -21.41 -43.43 -15.25
C GLU A 40 -21.94 -42.92 -16.60
N LYS A 41 -21.09 -42.19 -17.33
CA LYS A 41 -20.88 -42.43 -18.77
C LYS A 41 -19.57 -41.79 -19.24
N ALA A 42 -18.67 -42.67 -19.65
CA ALA A 42 -17.42 -42.39 -20.31
C ALA A 42 -17.63 -41.64 -21.65
N ILE A 43 -16.86 -40.58 -21.88
CA ILE A 43 -16.49 -40.15 -23.23
C ILE A 43 -14.98 -39.89 -23.24
N GLU A 44 -14.29 -40.91 -23.73
CA GLU A 44 -12.88 -40.95 -24.07
C GLU A 44 -12.60 -40.00 -25.24
N LYS A 45 -12.03 -38.82 -24.96
CA LYS A 45 -11.38 -38.00 -25.99
C LYS A 45 -9.93 -38.42 -26.10
N LYS A 46 -9.63 -39.20 -27.15
CA LYS A 46 -8.27 -39.46 -27.68
C LYS A 46 -7.49 -38.14 -27.77
N GLN A 47 -6.59 -37.91 -26.80
CA GLN A 47 -5.50 -36.96 -26.96
C GLN A 47 -4.38 -37.67 -27.71
N THR A 48 -4.24 -37.31 -28.99
CA THR A 48 -3.10 -37.67 -29.83
C THR A 48 -1.82 -37.14 -29.21
N ARG A 49 -0.84 -38.03 -29.06
CA ARG A 49 0.46 -37.74 -28.46
C ARG A 49 1.20 -36.68 -29.28
N HIS A 50 1.65 -35.66 -28.58
CA HIS A 50 2.50 -34.58 -29.06
C HIS A 50 3.86 -35.11 -29.56
N HIS A 51 4.12 -34.93 -30.85
CA HIS A 51 5.46 -34.62 -31.33
C HIS A 51 5.39 -33.31 -32.12
N SER A 52 5.21 -32.21 -31.39
CA SER A 52 5.51 -30.89 -31.92
C SER A 52 7.02 -30.67 -31.81
N SER A 53 7.64 -30.68 -32.98
CA SER A 53 8.96 -30.15 -33.31
C SER A 53 9.55 -29.18 -32.28
N SER A 54 10.81 -29.42 -31.97
CA SER A 54 11.75 -28.52 -31.30
C SER A 54 11.81 -27.18 -32.03
N SER A 55 10.86 -26.29 -31.74
CA SER A 55 11.00 -24.89 -32.09
C SER A 55 12.13 -24.34 -31.23
N ALA A 56 13.19 -23.87 -31.87
CA ALA A 56 14.20 -23.00 -31.28
C ALA A 56 13.51 -21.70 -30.85
N GLY A 57 12.74 -21.78 -29.77
CA GLY A 57 12.03 -20.66 -29.19
C GLY A 57 13.06 -19.67 -28.70
N ARG A 58 12.96 -18.43 -29.18
CA ARG A 58 13.65 -17.28 -28.57
C ARG A 58 13.62 -17.46 -27.06
N PRO A 59 14.75 -17.37 -26.33
CA PRO A 59 14.73 -17.51 -24.89
C PRO A 59 13.65 -16.57 -24.37
N SER A 60 12.61 -17.15 -23.77
CA SER A 60 11.57 -16.37 -23.11
C SER A 60 12.35 -15.46 -22.18
N ARG A 61 12.34 -14.15 -22.45
CA ARG A 61 13.07 -13.19 -21.64
C ARG A 61 12.30 -13.12 -20.34
N VAL A 62 12.56 -14.08 -19.46
CA VAL A 62 11.95 -14.18 -18.14
C VAL A 62 12.27 -12.85 -17.48
N LYS A 63 11.23 -12.02 -17.36
CA LYS A 63 11.36 -10.77 -16.60
C LYS A 63 11.66 -11.23 -15.17
N GLY A 64 12.73 -10.70 -14.59
CA GLY A 64 13.23 -11.14 -13.28
C GLY A 64 12.16 -11.06 -12.17
N PRO A 65 12.48 -11.52 -10.95
CA PRO A 65 11.50 -11.56 -9.85
C PRO A 65 10.92 -10.16 -9.56
N CYS A 66 9.69 -10.15 -9.04
CA CYS A 66 9.03 -8.92 -8.63
C CYS A 66 9.88 -8.15 -7.62
N GLN A 67 10.25 -6.90 -7.90
CA GLN A 67 11.12 -6.15 -6.98
C GLN A 67 10.49 -5.84 -5.61
N ALA A 68 9.16 -5.95 -5.48
CA ALA A 68 8.45 -5.75 -4.22
C ALA A 68 8.38 -7.02 -3.37
N CYS A 69 7.84 -8.12 -3.92
CA CYS A 69 7.61 -9.37 -3.17
C CYS A 69 8.63 -10.48 -3.45
N GLN A 70 9.55 -10.30 -4.39
CA GLN A 70 10.56 -11.26 -4.84
C GLN A 70 10.01 -12.58 -5.41
N GLU A 71 8.69 -12.71 -5.52
CA GLU A 71 8.06 -13.84 -6.21
C GLU A 71 8.42 -13.81 -7.69
N THR A 72 8.88 -14.95 -8.20
CA THR A 72 9.01 -15.20 -9.63
C THR A 72 7.62 -15.19 -10.25
N SER A 73 7.42 -14.36 -11.28
CA SER A 73 6.14 -14.26 -11.95
C SER A 73 6.32 -14.57 -13.43
N ASP A 74 5.79 -15.70 -13.88
CA ASP A 74 5.66 -16.04 -15.30
C ASP A 74 4.55 -15.23 -16.00
N GLY A 75 3.83 -14.38 -15.25
CA GLY A 75 2.66 -13.64 -15.72
C GLY A 75 2.94 -12.20 -16.16
N CYS A 76 1.85 -11.44 -16.37
CA CYS A 76 1.91 -10.03 -16.75
C CYS A 76 2.60 -9.20 -15.65
N MET A 77 3.83 -8.77 -15.92
CA MET A 77 4.56 -7.83 -15.07
C MET A 77 4.33 -6.38 -15.51
N ARG A 78 4.27 -5.48 -14.53
CA ARG A 78 4.07 -4.04 -14.71
C ARG A 78 5.36 -3.29 -14.49
N LYS A 79 5.55 -2.20 -15.25
CA LYS A 79 6.66 -1.27 -15.05
C LYS A 79 6.35 -0.37 -13.86
N ALA A 80 7.31 -0.20 -12.96
CA ALA A 80 7.26 0.77 -11.88
C ALA A 80 8.43 1.74 -12.05
N PHE A 81 8.10 3.00 -12.31
CA PHE A 81 9.07 4.10 -12.38
C PHE A 81 9.31 4.67 -10.97
N ASN A 82 10.44 5.35 -10.77
CA ASN A 82 10.82 5.98 -9.49
C ASN A 82 10.86 4.99 -8.31
N TRP A 83 11.27 3.74 -8.56
CA TRP A 83 11.36 2.73 -7.52
C TRP A 83 12.41 3.13 -6.46
N PRO A 84 12.04 3.24 -5.17
CA PRO A 84 12.90 3.89 -4.16
C PRO A 84 13.99 2.98 -3.58
N PHE A 85 14.20 1.81 -4.16
CA PHE A 85 15.20 0.85 -3.70
C PHE A 85 16.23 0.57 -4.81
N PRO A 86 17.48 0.28 -4.44
CA PRO A 86 18.42 -0.27 -5.38
C PRO A 86 17.90 -1.61 -5.92
N SER A 87 18.05 -1.79 -7.22
CA SER A 87 17.70 -3.03 -7.92
C SER A 87 18.88 -3.44 -8.78
N SER A 88 19.21 -4.74 -8.78
CA SER A 88 20.24 -5.31 -9.65
C SER A 88 19.83 -5.29 -11.13
N SER A 89 18.52 -5.22 -11.40
CA SER A 89 17.95 -5.23 -12.75
C SER A 89 17.10 -3.98 -12.99
N ILE A 90 17.76 -2.86 -13.31
CA ILE A 90 17.11 -1.62 -13.74
C ILE A 90 17.01 -1.64 -15.27
N PHE A 91 15.83 -1.32 -15.80
CA PHE A 91 15.56 -1.24 -17.22
C PHE A 91 15.21 0.20 -17.59
N ASN A 92 15.41 0.61 -18.84
CA ASN A 92 15.06 1.96 -19.31
C ASN A 92 13.93 1.90 -20.34
N ASP A 93 12.96 2.79 -20.21
CA ASP A 93 11.89 3.01 -21.19
C ASP A 93 11.84 4.50 -21.52
N LYS A 94 12.12 4.87 -22.78
CA LYS A 94 12.23 6.27 -23.21
C LYS A 94 13.14 7.12 -22.30
N GLY A 95 14.28 6.56 -21.91
CA GLY A 95 15.24 7.22 -21.02
C GLY A 95 14.86 7.23 -19.53
N LYS A 96 13.67 6.74 -19.15
CA LYS A 96 13.24 6.68 -17.75
C LYS A 96 13.52 5.29 -17.14
N PRO A 97 14.26 5.21 -16.02
CA PRO A 97 14.52 3.95 -15.35
C PRO A 97 13.25 3.38 -14.71
N PHE A 98 13.06 2.07 -14.85
CA PHE A 98 11.96 1.33 -14.28
C PHE A 98 12.40 -0.06 -13.82
N VAL A 99 11.61 -0.62 -12.92
CA VAL A 99 11.72 -2.01 -12.50
C VAL A 99 10.44 -2.79 -12.82
N TYR A 100 10.53 -4.12 -12.81
CA TYR A 100 9.36 -4.98 -12.95
C TYR A 100 8.76 -5.37 -11.59
N LEU A 101 7.45 -5.15 -11.46
CA LEU A 101 6.62 -5.66 -10.37
C LEU A 101 5.63 -6.69 -10.91
N CYS A 102 5.25 -7.68 -10.09
CA CYS A 102 4.16 -8.59 -10.43
C CYS A 102 2.84 -7.79 -10.59
N ASN A 103 1.83 -8.39 -11.22
CA ASN A 103 0.55 -7.69 -11.47
C ASN A 103 -0.07 -7.12 -10.19
N LYS A 104 -0.04 -7.87 -9.08
CA LYS A 104 -0.59 -7.45 -7.78
C LYS A 104 0.16 -6.24 -7.21
N CYS A 105 1.49 -6.29 -7.14
CA CYS A 105 2.30 -5.20 -6.60
C CYS A 105 2.30 -3.97 -7.51
N GLY A 106 2.38 -4.17 -8.84
CA GLY A 106 2.34 -3.07 -9.80
C GLY A 106 1.00 -2.34 -9.83
N LEU A 107 -0.13 -3.05 -9.71
CA LEU A 107 -1.44 -2.40 -9.58
C LEU A 107 -1.54 -1.54 -8.31
N ARG A 108 -1.02 -2.06 -7.19
CA ARG A 108 -0.96 -1.32 -5.92
C ARG A 108 -0.07 -0.10 -6.04
N TYR A 109 1.09 -0.24 -6.67
CA TYR A 109 2.06 0.85 -6.85
C TYR A 109 1.45 1.99 -7.64
N ASN A 110 0.83 1.68 -8.78
CA ASN A 110 0.19 2.70 -9.61
C ASN A 110 -1.00 3.37 -8.90
N LYS A 111 -1.87 2.58 -8.24
CA LYS A 111 -3.04 3.13 -7.53
C LYS A 111 -2.67 3.94 -6.30
N SER A 112 -1.53 3.67 -5.68
CA SER A 112 -1.01 4.42 -4.55
C SER A 112 -0.08 5.56 -4.97
N GLY A 113 0.17 5.79 -6.26
CA GLY A 113 1.13 6.80 -6.70
C GLY A 113 2.58 6.52 -6.26
N GLY A 114 2.92 5.25 -6.05
CA GLY A 114 4.26 4.84 -5.68
C GLY A 114 4.54 4.77 -4.17
N SER A 115 3.51 4.77 -3.32
CA SER A 115 3.72 4.66 -1.86
C SER A 115 4.20 3.27 -1.45
N VAL A 116 5.46 3.18 -1.02
CA VAL A 116 6.12 1.94 -0.63
C VAL A 116 6.86 2.10 0.70
N CYS A 117 6.72 1.11 1.59
CA CYS A 117 7.44 1.09 2.86
C CYS A 117 8.93 0.88 2.59
N ARG A 118 9.78 1.86 2.95
CA ARG A 118 11.23 1.80 2.69
C ARG A 118 12.01 0.77 3.52
N HIS A 119 11.31 -0.02 4.34
CA HIS A 119 11.93 -1.08 5.12
C HIS A 119 11.62 -2.48 4.60
N CYS A 120 10.36 -2.74 4.25
CA CYS A 120 9.92 -4.07 3.84
C CYS A 120 9.43 -4.15 2.40
N ARG A 121 9.50 -3.06 1.63
CA ARG A 121 9.05 -2.98 0.23
C ARG A 121 7.54 -3.23 0.05
N TRP A 122 6.77 -3.17 1.13
CA TRP A 122 5.31 -3.27 1.06
C TRP A 122 4.71 -2.09 0.32
N VAL A 123 3.90 -2.38 -0.69
CA VAL A 123 3.22 -1.36 -1.50
C VAL A 123 1.80 -1.18 -0.98
N PHE A 124 1.43 0.05 -0.67
CA PHE A 124 0.07 0.37 -0.23
C PHE A 124 -0.97 -0.09 -1.23
N CYS A 125 -2.05 -0.67 -0.73
CA CYS A 125 -3.31 -0.68 -1.44
C CYS A 125 -4.02 0.68 -1.31
N LYS A 126 -5.08 0.88 -2.10
CA LYS A 126 -5.89 2.11 -2.10
C LYS A 126 -6.39 2.49 -0.71
N GLU A 127 -6.81 1.49 0.08
CA GLU A 127 -7.35 1.68 1.41
C GLU A 127 -6.29 2.18 2.40
N GLU A 128 -5.12 1.55 2.41
CA GLU A 128 -3.97 1.92 3.27
C GLU A 128 -3.48 3.35 2.96
N LYS A 129 -3.39 3.70 1.66
CA LYS A 129 -3.00 5.07 1.26
C LYS A 129 -3.98 6.11 1.80
N ARG A 130 -5.28 5.88 1.63
CA ARG A 130 -6.30 6.84 2.09
C ARG A 130 -6.26 7.00 3.62
N LYS A 131 -6.01 5.93 4.38
CA LYS A 131 -5.79 6.04 5.84
C LYS A 131 -4.56 6.90 6.14
N ALA A 132 -3.42 6.63 5.51
CA ALA A 132 -2.21 7.43 5.72
C ALA A 132 -2.44 8.92 5.40
N MET A 133 -3.17 9.24 4.32
CA MET A 133 -3.54 10.63 4.00
C MET A 133 -4.42 11.27 5.09
N GLN A 134 -5.37 10.54 5.69
CA GLN A 134 -6.18 11.07 6.79
C GLN A 134 -5.32 11.46 8.01
N HIS A 135 -4.30 10.67 8.34
CA HIS A 135 -3.36 11.01 9.40
C HIS A 135 -2.53 12.26 9.04
N ILE A 136 -2.06 12.36 7.80
CA ILE A 136 -1.34 13.55 7.32
C ILE A 136 -2.24 14.79 7.39
N ASP A 137 -3.49 14.70 6.95
CA ASP A 137 -4.43 15.82 7.01
C ASP A 137 -4.77 16.22 8.45
N GLN A 138 -4.84 15.26 9.38
CA GLN A 138 -4.97 15.55 10.81
C GLN A 138 -3.74 16.29 11.35
N MET A 139 -2.53 15.85 10.99
CA MET A 139 -1.30 16.55 11.33
C MET A 139 -1.31 17.99 10.80
N ARG A 140 -1.80 18.22 9.57
CA ARG A 140 -1.88 19.57 8.97
C ARG A 140 -2.80 20.47 9.79
N ARG A 141 -3.95 19.95 10.21
CA ARG A 141 -4.94 20.70 11.01
C ARG A 141 -4.47 20.99 12.43
N SER A 142 -3.64 20.13 13.01
CA SER A 142 -3.12 20.30 14.37
C SER A 142 -2.05 21.40 14.48
N ARG A 143 -1.51 21.85 13.34
CA ARG A 143 -0.42 22.83 13.29
C ARG A 143 -0.94 24.23 12.97
N PRO A 144 -0.37 25.28 13.58
CA PRO A 144 -0.78 26.65 13.32
C PRO A 144 -0.42 27.14 11.92
N ASP A 145 0.64 26.61 11.31
CA ASP A 145 1.11 26.97 9.96
C ASP A 145 0.61 26.01 8.86
N GLY A 146 0.04 24.87 9.25
CA GLY A 146 -0.46 23.84 8.32
C GLY A 146 0.61 23.09 7.52
N ARG A 147 1.90 23.37 7.76
CA ARG A 147 3.01 22.78 7.01
C ARG A 147 3.50 21.50 7.67
N ILE A 148 3.82 20.50 6.84
CA ILE A 148 4.40 19.23 7.29
C ILE A 148 5.64 18.95 6.46
N ASP A 149 6.74 18.61 7.14
CA ASP A 149 7.97 18.18 6.48
C ASP A 149 7.76 16.78 5.85
N PRO A 150 8.04 16.60 4.55
CA PRO A 150 8.00 15.29 3.89
C PRO A 150 8.88 14.22 4.58
N ASN A 151 9.91 14.61 5.32
CA ASN A 151 10.79 13.69 6.03
C ASN A 151 10.27 13.26 7.41
N GLU A 152 9.22 13.92 7.90
CA GLU A 152 8.61 13.65 9.19
C GLU A 152 7.84 12.34 9.19
N GLN A 153 7.78 11.68 10.35
CA GLN A 153 7.01 10.47 10.54
C GLN A 153 5.51 10.79 10.65
N ILE A 154 4.67 9.97 10.05
CA ILE A 154 3.22 10.10 10.17
C ILE A 154 2.81 9.61 11.56
N GLU A 155 2.24 10.51 12.36
CA GLU A 155 1.82 10.20 13.73
C GLU A 155 0.78 9.08 13.77
N ASN A 156 0.99 8.13 14.69
CA ASN A 156 0.11 6.97 14.91
C ASN A 156 -0.12 6.08 13.67
N PHE A 157 0.76 6.16 12.67
CA PHE A 157 0.66 5.37 11.45
C PHE A 157 1.93 4.56 11.17
N VAL A 158 1.83 3.25 11.33
CA VAL A 158 2.94 2.31 11.12
C VAL A 158 2.63 1.31 10.01
N CYS A 159 3.68 0.68 9.46
CA CYS A 159 3.51 -0.31 8.40
C CYS A 159 2.93 -1.62 8.93
N THR A 160 1.65 -1.88 8.63
CA THR A 160 0.93 -3.11 9.01
C THR A 160 0.38 -3.86 7.79
N PRO A 161 1.23 -4.55 7.00
CA PRO A 161 0.76 -5.42 5.93
C PRO A 161 -0.30 -6.43 6.40
N LYS A 162 -1.20 -6.85 5.50
CA LYS A 162 -2.37 -7.68 5.87
C LYS A 162 -2.06 -8.97 6.64
N TYR A 163 -0.94 -9.63 6.32
CA TYR A 163 -0.63 -10.97 6.84
C TYR A 163 0.58 -10.99 7.79
N TRP A 164 1.22 -9.84 8.02
CA TRP A 164 2.39 -9.73 8.88
C TRP A 164 2.66 -8.26 9.22
N THR A 165 3.33 -7.97 10.34
CA THR A 165 3.56 -6.59 10.79
C THR A 165 5.02 -6.18 10.60
N CYS A 166 5.26 -5.13 9.80
CA CYS A 166 6.57 -4.49 9.69
C CYS A 166 6.84 -3.56 10.89
N GLY A 167 5.80 -2.87 11.37
CA GLY A 167 5.81 -2.07 12.59
C GLY A 167 6.58 -0.75 12.48
N ARG A 168 7.29 -0.50 11.38
CA ARG A 168 8.09 0.70 11.23
C ARG A 168 7.25 1.92 10.81
N PRO A 169 7.63 3.12 11.27
CA PRO A 169 6.91 4.34 10.95
C PRO A 169 7.00 4.67 9.46
N TRP A 170 5.96 5.34 8.96
CA TRP A 170 5.97 5.91 7.61
C TRP A 170 6.41 7.35 7.65
N LYS A 171 7.07 7.82 6.59
CA LYS A 171 7.29 9.25 6.38
C LYS A 171 6.22 9.84 5.48
N VAL A 172 5.89 11.11 5.71
CA VAL A 172 4.87 11.85 4.97
C VAL A 172 5.15 11.82 3.47
N GLY A 173 6.37 12.16 3.06
CA GLY A 173 6.82 12.18 1.66
C GLY A 173 6.90 10.80 0.99
N TRP A 174 6.66 9.70 1.70
CA TRP A 174 6.51 8.38 1.07
C TRP A 174 5.07 8.11 0.64
N VAL A 175 4.12 8.94 1.06
CA VAL A 175 2.69 8.78 0.81
C VAL A 175 2.16 9.84 -0.16
N LEU A 176 2.67 11.07 -0.05
CA LEU A 176 2.34 12.18 -0.94
C LEU A 176 2.72 11.86 -2.39
N ASN A 177 1.85 12.22 -3.33
CA ASN A 177 2.22 12.24 -4.75
C ASN A 177 3.10 13.46 -5.05
N GLY A 178 3.73 13.46 -6.23
CA GLY A 178 4.43 14.64 -6.74
C GLY A 178 3.53 15.89 -6.75
N ASP A 179 2.23 15.73 -7.01
CA ASP A 179 1.25 16.83 -7.01
C ASP A 179 0.83 17.29 -5.58
N ASP A 180 1.10 16.49 -4.54
CA ASP A 180 0.73 16.81 -3.15
C ASP A 180 1.87 17.48 -2.36
N LEU A 181 3.07 17.56 -2.95
CA LEU A 181 4.16 18.39 -2.46
C LEU A 181 3.90 19.81 -2.95
N PRO A 182 4.01 20.85 -2.10
CA PRO A 182 4.04 22.20 -2.62
C PRO A 182 5.22 22.24 -3.59
N GLU A 183 4.93 22.45 -4.87
CA GLU A 183 5.97 22.79 -5.84
C GLU A 183 6.64 24.04 -5.26
N ASP A 184 7.91 23.94 -4.89
CA ASP A 184 8.75 25.12 -4.68
C ASP A 184 8.75 25.85 -6.03
N ASP A 185 7.86 26.83 -6.17
CA ASP A 185 7.55 27.67 -7.34
C ASP A 185 8.72 28.62 -7.68
N ASP A 186 9.95 28.09 -7.72
CA ASP A 186 11.17 28.83 -8.05
C ASP A 186 11.97 28.09 -9.14
N MET A 187 11.41 28.01 -10.34
CA MET A 187 12.17 27.76 -11.57
C MET A 187 11.65 28.62 -12.72
N ASP A 188 11.85 29.93 -12.52
CA ASP A 188 12.27 30.93 -13.51
C ASP A 188 11.81 30.72 -14.98
N ASP A 189 10.71 31.40 -15.31
CA ASP A 189 10.23 31.72 -16.65
C ASP A 189 11.18 32.74 -17.33
N THR A 190 12.32 32.28 -17.88
CA THR A 190 13.25 33.15 -18.65
C THR A 190 13.46 32.67 -20.10
N TYR A 191 12.47 32.04 -20.73
CA TYR A 191 12.53 31.76 -22.18
C TYR A 191 11.36 32.32 -22.97
N ARG A 192 10.95 33.56 -22.67
CA ARG A 192 10.17 34.37 -23.61
C ARG A 192 11.11 35.00 -24.64
N SER A 193 11.51 34.21 -25.64
CA SER A 193 12.17 34.75 -26.83
C SER A 193 11.22 35.70 -27.58
N PRO A 194 11.69 36.88 -28.01
CA PRO A 194 10.87 37.83 -28.76
C PRO A 194 10.71 37.37 -30.21
N SER A 195 9.49 37.45 -30.73
CA SER A 195 9.19 37.21 -32.15
C SER A 195 9.91 38.23 -33.04
N PRO A 196 10.53 37.82 -34.15
CA PRO A 196 11.05 38.76 -35.13
C PRO A 196 9.90 39.31 -35.99
N HIS A 197 10.02 40.59 -36.34
CA HIS A 197 9.20 41.33 -37.29
C HIS A 197 9.38 40.83 -38.74
#